data_AF-A9DJ80-F1
#
_entry.id   AF-A9DJ80-F1
#
_cell.length_a   1.000
_cell.length_b   1.000
_cell.length_c   1.000
_cell.angle_alpha   90.00
_cell.angle_beta   90.00
_cell.angle_gamma   90.00
#
_symmetry.space_group_name_H-M   'P 1'
#
loop_
_entity.id
_entity.type
_entity.pdbx_description
1 polymer ?
#
loop_
_entity_poly.entity_id
_entity_poly.type
_entity_poly.pdbx_seq_one_letter_code
_entity_poly.pdbx_strand_id
1 'polypeptide(L)'
;MKILIALFSITILSINSIDYTSKSLNNNITTYEVVFDGAEGGMLFFTDSKEEAITVKDEENKLFKKYGEDANSYVGRAFTMLLKAADDNDRVYKVESVIELKMK
;
A
#
# COMPACT_ATOMS: atom_id res chain seq x y z
N MET A 1 -0.50 -5.82 57.64
CA MET A 1 -1.30 -5.44 56.44
C MET A 1 -0.79 -6.24 55.25
N LYS A 2 -1.66 -6.98 54.56
CA LYS A 2 -1.28 -7.78 53.38
C LYS A 2 -1.38 -6.87 52.15
N ILE A 3 -0.26 -6.57 51.49
CA ILE A 3 -0.24 -5.82 50.23
C ILE A 3 -0.38 -6.83 49.09
N LEU A 4 -1.47 -6.74 48.36
CA LEU A 4 -1.75 -7.51 47.15
C LEU A 4 -1.03 -6.80 45.99
N ILE A 5 0.01 -7.43 45.44
CA ILE A 5 0.70 -6.91 44.26
C ILE A 5 0.04 -7.55 43.03
N ALA A 6 -0.64 -6.72 42.23
CA ALA A 6 -1.21 -7.15 40.95
C ALA A 6 -0.09 -7.22 39.89
N LEU A 7 -0.02 -8.35 39.18
CA LEU A 7 0.85 -8.55 38.03
C LEU A 7 0.21 -7.90 36.80
N PHE A 8 0.84 -6.86 36.26
CA PHE A 8 0.53 -6.36 34.92
C PHE A 8 1.28 -7.19 33.88
N SER A 9 0.54 -7.78 32.93
CA SER A 9 1.12 -8.52 31.82
C SER A 9 1.32 -7.58 30.63
N ILE A 10 2.56 -7.47 30.14
CA ILE A 10 2.89 -6.74 28.91
C ILE A 10 3.02 -7.77 27.79
N THR A 11 2.09 -7.77 26.85
CA THR A 11 2.22 -8.58 25.63
C THR A 11 3.10 -7.85 24.63
N ILE A 12 4.29 -8.38 24.37
CA ILE A 12 5.15 -7.92 23.28
C ILE A 12 4.69 -8.62 22.00
N LEU A 13 4.08 -7.86 21.07
CA LEU A 13 3.84 -8.33 19.70
C LEU A 13 5.17 -8.35 18.94
N SER A 14 5.73 -9.54 18.71
CA SER A 14 6.84 -9.73 17.77
C SER A 14 6.28 -9.72 16.35
N ILE A 15 6.60 -8.68 15.59
CA ILE A 15 6.30 -8.61 14.16
C ILE A 15 7.31 -9.51 13.46
N ASN A 16 6.86 -10.59 12.81
CA ASN A 16 7.72 -11.37 11.94
C ASN A 16 8.16 -10.47 10.77
N SER A 17 9.47 -10.25 10.62
CA SER A 17 10.02 -9.67 9.41
C SER A 17 9.71 -10.63 8.26
N ILE A 18 8.88 -10.18 7.32
CA ILE A 18 8.61 -10.92 6.08
C ILE A 18 9.91 -10.93 5.28
N ASP A 19 10.55 -12.10 5.23
CA ASP A 19 11.75 -12.33 4.45
C ASP A 19 11.34 -12.49 2.97
N TYR A 20 11.47 -11.42 2.19
CA TYR A 20 11.21 -11.46 0.75
C TYR A 20 12.39 -12.08 0.01
N THR A 21 12.46 -13.41 0.03
CA THR A 21 13.35 -14.14 -0.91
C THR A 21 12.62 -14.34 -2.24
N SER A 22 12.83 -13.45 -3.22
CA SER A 22 12.70 -13.83 -4.63
C SER A 22 13.45 -12.90 -5.59
N LYS A 23 14.45 -13.51 -6.25
CA LYS A 23 14.97 -13.24 -7.61
C LYS A 23 15.30 -11.78 -7.99
N SER A 24 16.60 -11.54 -7.99
CA SER A 24 17.32 -10.50 -8.73
C SER A 24 16.82 -10.21 -10.16
N LEU A 25 16.80 -8.90 -10.48
CA LEU A 25 16.96 -8.20 -11.77
C LEU A 25 15.72 -7.80 -12.62
N ASN A 26 15.12 -6.65 -12.28
CA ASN A 26 15.01 -5.48 -13.20
C ASN A 26 14.81 -4.20 -12.36
N ASN A 27 15.58 -3.15 -12.63
CA ASN A 27 16.10 -2.20 -11.64
C ASN A 27 15.24 -0.99 -11.23
N ASN A 28 13.93 -0.93 -11.50
CA ASN A 28 13.14 0.27 -11.20
C ASN A 28 11.81 -0.05 -10.49
N ILE A 29 11.84 -0.78 -9.37
CA ILE A 29 10.68 -0.95 -8.51
C ILE A 29 10.79 0.02 -7.33
N THR A 30 9.82 0.90 -7.17
CA THR A 30 9.76 1.85 -6.06
C THR A 30 8.56 1.55 -5.19
N THR A 31 8.79 1.52 -3.88
CA THR A 31 7.75 1.33 -2.87
C THR A 31 7.29 2.68 -2.35
N TYR A 32 5.99 2.93 -2.40
CA TYR A 32 5.35 4.13 -1.88
C TYR A 32 4.44 3.78 -0.70
N GLU A 33 4.43 4.64 0.30
CA GLU A 33 3.39 4.67 1.31
C GLU A 33 2.36 5.70 0.88
N VAL A 34 1.10 5.27 0.78
CA VAL A 34 0.04 6.10 0.22
C VAL A 34 -1.25 5.97 1.00
N VAL A 35 -2.10 6.98 0.90
CA VAL A 35 -3.50 6.96 1.30
C VAL A 35 -4.35 6.83 0.04
N PHE A 36 -5.37 5.98 0.07
CA PHE A 36 -6.29 5.83 -1.06
C PHE A 36 -7.41 6.89 -1.00
N ASP A 37 -7.57 7.65 -2.08
CA ASP A 37 -8.47 8.79 -2.16
C ASP A 37 -9.79 8.46 -2.88
N GLY A 38 -9.78 7.44 -3.75
CA GLY A 38 -10.98 6.96 -4.43
C GLY A 38 -10.71 6.29 -5.77
N ALA A 39 -11.78 5.81 -6.38
CA ALA A 39 -11.80 5.17 -7.68
C ALA A 39 -12.93 5.75 -8.55
N GLU A 40 -12.58 6.08 -9.80
CA GLU A 40 -13.54 6.55 -10.81
C GLU A 40 -13.09 6.11 -12.21
N GLY A 41 -14.02 5.57 -13.02
CA GLY A 41 -13.75 5.29 -14.43
C GLY A 41 -12.60 4.31 -14.72
N GLY A 42 -12.31 3.37 -13.80
CA GLY A 42 -11.18 2.44 -13.91
C GLY A 42 -9.83 3.05 -13.51
N MET A 43 -9.85 4.24 -12.92
CA MET A 43 -8.71 4.91 -12.32
C MET A 43 -8.80 4.81 -10.79
N LEU A 44 -7.65 4.69 -10.15
CA LEU A 44 -7.47 4.70 -8.69
C LEU A 44 -6.59 5.90 -8.33
N PHE A 45 -6.99 6.64 -7.32
CA PHE A 45 -6.34 7.86 -6.85
C PHE A 45 -5.75 7.63 -5.47
N PHE A 46 -4.52 8.11 -5.29
CA PHE A 46 -3.79 7.99 -4.04
C PHE A 46 -3.01 9.27 -3.75
N THR A 47 -2.71 9.53 -2.49
CA THR A 47 -1.82 10.61 -2.04
C THR A 47 -0.64 9.99 -1.30
N ASP A 48 0.59 10.36 -1.67
CA ASP A 48 1.80 9.86 -1.02
C ASP A 48 2.17 10.65 0.25
N SER A 49 3.26 10.23 0.91
CA SER A 49 3.74 10.88 2.13
C SER A 49 4.28 12.30 1.95
N LYS A 50 4.45 12.77 0.70
CA LYS A 50 4.84 14.12 0.34
C LYS A 50 3.65 14.97 -0.13
N GLU A 51 2.43 14.46 0.03
CA GLU A 51 1.20 15.08 -0.47
C GLU A 51 1.15 15.15 -2.01
N GLU A 52 1.91 14.30 -2.70
CA GLU A 52 1.87 14.19 -4.16
C GLU A 52 0.77 13.21 -4.58
N ALA A 53 -0.02 13.62 -5.58
CA ALA A 53 -1.09 12.79 -6.13
C ALA A 53 -0.52 11.70 -7.06
N ILE A 54 -0.92 10.46 -6.82
CA ILE A 54 -0.59 9.27 -7.61
C ILE A 54 -1.87 8.74 -8.25
N THR A 55 -1.85 8.59 -9.57
CA THR A 55 -2.98 8.04 -10.33
C THR A 55 -2.58 6.75 -11.01
N VAL A 56 -3.36 5.71 -10.77
CA VAL A 56 -3.15 4.35 -11.26
C VAL A 56 -4.32 3.96 -12.15
N LYS A 57 -4.04 3.35 -13.30
CA LYS A 57 -5.07 2.67 -14.09
C LYS A 57 -5.22 1.24 -13.58
N ASP A 58 -6.42 0.85 -13.17
CA ASP A 58 -6.73 -0.52 -12.75
C ASP A 58 -7.48 -1.24 -13.87
N GLU A 59 -6.73 -1.82 -14.81
CA GLU A 59 -7.32 -2.62 -15.87
C GLU A 59 -8.01 -3.85 -15.27
N GLU A 60 -9.34 -3.91 -15.46
CA GLU A 60 -10.22 -4.99 -14.97
C GLU A 60 -10.45 -5.03 -13.44
N ASN A 61 -10.27 -3.92 -12.72
CA ASN A 61 -10.55 -3.80 -11.28
C ASN A 61 -9.83 -4.88 -10.43
N LYS A 62 -8.59 -5.22 -10.79
CA LYS A 62 -7.86 -6.36 -10.21
C LYS A 62 -7.20 -6.00 -8.88
N LEU A 63 -6.81 -4.74 -8.69
CA LEU A 63 -6.00 -4.33 -7.54
C LEU A 63 -6.77 -4.43 -6.22
N PHE A 64 -8.04 -4.06 -6.23
CA PHE A 64 -8.91 -4.14 -5.05
C PHE A 64 -9.66 -5.46 -4.90
N LYS A 65 -9.73 -6.29 -5.95
CA LYS A 65 -10.49 -7.55 -5.96
C LYS A 65 -10.16 -8.49 -4.80
N LYS A 66 -8.89 -8.49 -4.36
CA LYS A 66 -8.43 -9.34 -3.25
C LYS A 66 -8.95 -8.93 -1.87
N TYR A 67 -9.52 -7.74 -1.73
CA TYR A 67 -10.05 -7.25 -0.46
C TYR A 67 -11.57 -7.50 -0.30
N GLY A 68 -12.26 -7.90 -1.38
CA GLY A 68 -13.63 -8.40 -1.30
C GLY A 68 -14.73 -7.33 -1.25
N GLU A 69 -14.38 -6.04 -1.26
CA GLU A 69 -15.32 -4.92 -1.37
C GLU A 69 -14.96 -4.02 -2.56
N ASP A 70 -15.86 -3.11 -2.92
CA ASP A 70 -15.59 -2.07 -3.91
C ASP A 70 -14.41 -1.20 -3.45
N ALA A 71 -13.58 -0.73 -4.40
CA ALA A 71 -12.40 0.06 -4.09
C ALA A 71 -12.73 1.26 -3.19
N ASN A 72 -13.85 1.95 -3.45
CA ASN A 72 -14.28 3.12 -2.69
C ASN A 72 -14.63 2.84 -1.21
N SER A 73 -14.81 1.58 -0.79
CA SER A 73 -14.93 1.24 0.64
C SER A 73 -13.64 1.50 1.42
N TYR A 74 -12.50 1.63 0.72
CA TYR A 74 -11.18 1.80 1.33
C TYR A 74 -10.67 3.25 1.32
N VAL A 75 -11.53 4.23 0.98
CA VAL A 75 -11.12 5.65 1.00
C VAL A 75 -10.60 6.04 2.39
N GLY A 76 -9.47 6.74 2.42
CA GLY A 76 -8.77 7.14 3.64
C GLY A 76 -7.93 6.02 4.27
N ARG A 77 -7.89 4.81 3.71
CA ARG A 77 -7.02 3.72 4.18
C ARG A 77 -5.61 3.88 3.63
N ALA A 78 -4.63 3.50 4.44
CA ALA A 78 -3.24 3.51 4.05
C ALA A 78 -2.82 2.18 3.41
N PHE A 79 -2.00 2.28 2.36
CA PHE A 79 -1.46 1.16 1.63
C PHE A 79 0.04 1.30 1.40
N THR A 80 0.69 0.16 1.22
CA THR A 80 2.00 0.05 0.58
C THR A 80 1.79 -0.29 -0.88
N MET A 81 2.27 0.56 -1.78
CA MET A 81 2.14 0.42 -3.22
C MET A 81 3.52 0.15 -3.84
N LEU A 82 3.63 -0.91 -4.64
CA LEU A 82 4.83 -1.23 -5.39
C LEU A 82 4.61 -0.84 -6.85
N LEU A 83 5.40 0.12 -7.33
CA LEU A 83 5.34 0.64 -8.69
C LEU A 83 6.55 0.22 -9.49
N LYS A 84 6.33 -0.22 -10.72
CA LYS A 84 7.39 -0.26 -11.73
C LYS A 84 7.50 1.12 -12.37
N ALA A 85 8.66 1.76 -12.29
CA ALA A 85 8.83 3.06 -12.93
C ALA A 85 8.67 2.94 -14.45
N ALA A 86 7.96 3.89 -15.06
CA ALA A 86 8.01 4.11 -16.50
C ALA A 86 9.35 4.78 -16.87
N ASP A 87 9.88 4.49 -18.06
CA ASP A 87 11.20 4.98 -18.51
C ASP A 87 11.25 6.51 -18.79
N ASP A 88 10.11 7.21 -18.78
CA ASP A 88 10.07 8.64 -19.12
C ASP A 88 10.04 9.56 -17.90
N ASN A 89 10.42 10.82 -18.08
CA ASN A 89 10.63 11.87 -17.06
C ASN A 89 9.39 12.78 -16.79
N ASP A 90 8.18 12.34 -17.13
CA ASP A 90 6.96 13.15 -16.98
C ASP A 90 6.26 13.01 -15.62
N ARG A 91 6.58 13.95 -14.71
CA ARG A 91 6.13 14.13 -13.32
C ARG A 91 4.60 14.30 -13.10
N VAL A 92 3.79 13.66 -13.93
CA VAL A 92 2.32 13.57 -13.84
C VAL A 92 1.90 12.08 -13.87
N TYR A 93 2.85 11.17 -13.60
CA TYR A 93 2.91 9.81 -14.12
C TYR A 93 1.64 8.97 -13.99
N LYS A 94 1.15 8.63 -15.18
CA LYS A 94 0.37 7.44 -15.49
C LYS A 94 1.19 6.20 -15.09
N VAL A 95 0.91 5.66 -13.91
CA VAL A 95 1.56 4.42 -13.47
C VAL A 95 1.00 3.27 -14.30
N GLU A 96 1.78 2.78 -15.27
CA GLU A 96 1.33 1.72 -16.17
C GLU A 96 1.27 0.32 -15.52
N SER A 97 1.92 0.11 -14.36
CA SER A 97 1.76 -1.15 -13.64
C SER A 97 2.00 -1.01 -12.13
N VAL A 98 0.92 -0.98 -11.36
CA VAL A 98 0.98 -1.36 -9.94
C VAL A 98 1.26 -2.85 -9.89
N ILE A 99 2.39 -3.21 -9.31
CA ILE A 99 2.79 -4.61 -9.12
C ILE A 99 2.02 -5.19 -7.94
N GLU A 100 1.91 -4.42 -6.86
CA GLU A 100 1.24 -4.85 -5.64
C GLU A 100 0.70 -3.63 -4.89
N LEU A 101 -0.50 -3.78 -4.34
CA LEU A 101 -1.09 -2.89 -3.36
C LEU A 101 -1.34 -3.69 -2.09
N LYS A 102 -0.82 -3.30 -0.93
CA LYS A 102 -0.99 -4.02 0.34
C LYS A 102 -1.54 -3.09 1.40
N MET A 103 -2.61 -3.51 2.08
CA MET A 103 -3.22 -2.69 3.14
C MET A 103 -2.33 -2.73 4.37
N LYS A 104 -2.13 -1.59 5.02
CA LYS A 104 -1.39 -1.50 6.29
C LYS A 104 -2.24 -1.94 7.48
#